data_AF-A0AAV7Y1U1-F1
#
_entry.id   AF-A0AAV7Y1U1-F1
#
_cell.length_a   1.000
_cell.length_b   1.000
_cell.length_c   1.000
_cell.angle_alpha   90.00
_cell.angle_beta   90.00
_cell.angle_gamma   90.00
#
_symmetry.space_group_name_H-M   'P 1'
#
loop_
_entity.id
_entity.type
_entity.pdbx_description
1 polymer ?
#
loop_
_entity_poly.entity_id
_entity_poly.type
_entity_poly.pdbx_seq_one_letter_code
_entity_poly.pdbx_strand_id
1 'polypeptide(L)'
;MRLELGNLLGSLFTSHGASFVEQYQQLLLELLKKFHDKETQIRKVMVKFRAKLILIVPEYMISEIENYLADRLLDPNEKVRKAAVSCICDISYSHPEKISIEVLRDKNENQQEQEKENRELQLIAKKQKQKEKEKEKEKEKEKEKEKGKKGRRKDKAKEEEQEKNKDKEKEEEQEGYRRKMV
;
A
#
# COMPACT_ATOMS: atom_id res chain seq x y z
N MET A 1 -2.51 -12.43 -28.58
CA MET A 1 -3.90 -11.96 -28.72
C MET A 1 -4.15 -10.51 -28.27
N ARG A 2 -4.05 -10.14 -26.97
CA ARG A 2 -4.39 -8.75 -26.54
C ARG A 2 -3.47 -7.67 -27.12
N LEU A 3 -2.17 -7.96 -27.22
CA LEU A 3 -1.19 -7.06 -27.83
C LEU A 3 -1.41 -6.90 -29.34
N GLU A 4 -1.69 -7.99 -30.06
CA GLU A 4 -2.02 -7.96 -31.49
C GLU A 4 -3.29 -7.15 -31.75
N LEU A 5 -4.31 -7.32 -30.92
CA LEU A 5 -5.55 -6.53 -31.01
C LEU A 5 -5.28 -5.05 -30.79
N GLY A 6 -4.47 -4.67 -29.79
CA GLY A 6 -4.06 -3.28 -29.58
C GLY A 6 -3.29 -2.70 -30.77
N ASN A 7 -2.40 -3.48 -31.37
CA ASN A 7 -1.70 -3.09 -32.60
C ASN A 7 -2.63 -2.92 -33.80
N LEU A 8 -3.56 -3.86 -33.99
CA LEU A 8 -4.51 -3.84 -35.09
C LEU A 8 -5.44 -2.64 -34.97
N LEU A 9 -6.10 -2.47 -33.81
CA LEU A 9 -7.04 -1.38 -33.59
C LEU A 9 -6.35 -0.02 -33.64
N GLY A 10 -5.18 0.12 -33.01
CA GLY A 10 -4.41 1.37 -33.08
C GLY A 10 -4.03 1.73 -34.51
N SER A 11 -3.61 0.74 -35.32
CA SER A 11 -3.31 0.96 -36.73
C SER A 11 -4.56 1.33 -37.52
N LEU A 12 -5.68 0.63 -37.28
CA LEU A 12 -6.95 0.84 -37.96
C LEU A 12 -7.50 2.26 -37.75
N PHE A 13 -7.58 2.73 -36.50
CA PHE A 13 -8.01 4.09 -36.19
C PHE A 13 -7.07 5.12 -36.82
N THR A 14 -5.75 4.92 -36.70
CA THR A 14 -4.78 5.90 -37.19
C THR A 14 -4.62 5.93 -38.72
N SER A 15 -5.08 4.91 -39.45
CA SER A 15 -5.03 4.88 -40.92
C SER A 15 -6.31 5.38 -41.60
N HIS A 16 -7.48 5.27 -40.96
CA HIS A 16 -8.77 5.63 -41.56
C HIS A 16 -9.27 7.03 -41.13
N GLY A 17 -8.57 7.71 -40.22
CA GLY A 17 -8.79 9.11 -39.90
C GLY A 17 -10.07 9.39 -39.09
N ALA A 18 -10.51 10.65 -39.12
CA ALA A 18 -11.55 11.17 -38.23
C ALA A 18 -12.93 10.53 -38.45
N SER A 19 -13.34 10.27 -39.70
CA SER A 19 -14.64 9.65 -40.02
C SER A 19 -14.78 8.25 -39.41
N PHE A 20 -13.69 7.49 -39.35
CA PHE A 20 -13.68 6.18 -38.71
C PHE A 20 -13.79 6.29 -37.19
N VAL A 21 -13.13 7.28 -36.58
CA VAL A 21 -13.27 7.57 -35.15
C VAL A 21 -14.72 7.89 -34.80
N GLU A 22 -15.38 8.75 -35.58
CA GLU A 22 -16.78 9.14 -35.38
C GLU A 22 -17.74 7.96 -35.51
N GLN A 23 -17.52 7.09 -36.50
CA GLN A 23 -18.36 5.92 -36.72
C GLN A 23 -18.20 4.85 -35.62
N TYR A 24 -16.99 4.71 -35.06
CA TYR A 24 -16.64 3.62 -34.14
C TYR A 24 -16.21 4.12 -32.76
N GLN A 25 -16.85 5.16 -32.23
CA GLN A 25 -16.53 5.75 -30.93
C GLN A 25 -16.50 4.74 -29.78
N GLN A 26 -17.44 3.80 -29.72
CA GLN A 26 -17.46 2.78 -28.66
C GLN A 26 -16.22 1.89 -28.70
N LEU A 27 -15.76 1.54 -29.90
CA LEU A 27 -14.54 0.75 -30.08
C LEU A 27 -13.29 1.57 -29.76
N LEU A 28 -13.30 2.88 -30.03
CA LEU A 28 -12.25 3.79 -29.59
C LEU A 28 -12.16 3.83 -28.06
N LEU A 29 -13.29 3.95 -27.35
CA LEU A 29 -13.32 3.92 -25.88
C LEU A 29 -12.74 2.61 -25.33
N GLU A 30 -13.09 1.47 -25.92
CA GLU A 30 -12.50 0.16 -25.55
C GLU A 30 -10.99 0.09 -25.80
N LEU A 31 -10.52 0.74 -26.88
CA LEU A 31 -9.11 0.89 -27.16
C LEU A 31 -8.43 1.79 -26.12
N LEU A 32 -9.03 2.93 -25.74
CA LEU A 32 -8.48 3.85 -24.73
C LEU A 32 -8.34 3.19 -23.35
N LYS A 33 -9.26 2.29 -22.97
CA LYS A 33 -9.10 1.49 -21.73
C LYS A 33 -7.80 0.69 -21.70
N LYS A 34 -7.19 0.36 -22.85
CA LYS A 34 -5.92 -0.37 -22.93
C LYS A 34 -4.70 0.44 -22.49
N PHE A 35 -4.83 1.77 -22.33
CA PHE A 35 -3.79 2.53 -21.64
C PHE A 35 -3.51 1.94 -20.26
N HIS A 36 -4.53 1.40 -19.57
CA HIS A 36 -4.44 0.79 -18.24
C HIS A 36 -4.25 -0.73 -18.24
N ASP A 37 -3.84 -1.34 -19.37
CA ASP A 37 -3.63 -2.79 -19.39
C ASP A 37 -2.52 -3.21 -18.41
N LYS A 38 -2.71 -4.34 -17.73
CA LYS A 38 -1.70 -4.96 -16.85
C LYS A 38 -0.37 -5.18 -17.55
N GLU A 39 -0.40 -5.45 -18.85
CA GLU A 39 0.78 -5.80 -19.64
C GLU A 39 1.50 -4.55 -20.17
N THR A 40 2.76 -4.40 -19.76
CA THR A 40 3.62 -3.25 -20.13
C THR A 40 3.70 -3.02 -21.65
N GLN A 41 3.78 -4.09 -22.45
CA GLN A 41 3.90 -3.95 -23.90
C GLN A 41 2.65 -3.32 -24.51
N ILE A 42 1.46 -3.65 -23.98
CA ILE A 42 0.20 -3.05 -24.44
C ILE A 42 0.19 -1.56 -24.11
N ARG A 43 0.52 -1.17 -22.87
CA ARG A 43 0.59 0.25 -22.48
C ARG A 43 1.59 1.04 -23.34
N LYS A 44 2.75 0.45 -23.64
CA LYS A 44 3.74 1.06 -24.53
C LYS A 44 3.22 1.23 -25.96
N VAL A 45 2.54 0.23 -26.51
CA VAL A 45 1.91 0.31 -27.83
C VAL A 45 0.83 1.39 -27.87
N MET A 46 0.02 1.51 -26.80
CA MET A 46 -0.99 2.56 -26.70
C MET A 46 -0.39 3.97 -26.74
N VAL A 47 0.73 4.19 -26.02
CA VAL A 47 1.48 5.45 -26.08
C VAL A 47 1.95 5.76 -27.50
N LYS A 48 2.38 4.75 -28.28
CA LYS A 48 2.83 4.96 -29.67
C LYS A 48 1.70 5.44 -30.59
N PHE A 49 0.52 4.83 -30.54
CA PHE A 49 -0.58 5.21 -31.45
C PHE A 49 -1.19 6.57 -31.12
N ARG A 50 -0.99 6.99 -29.88
CA ARG A 50 -1.52 8.22 -29.36
C ARG A 50 -1.15 9.49 -30.13
N ALA A 51 0.11 9.63 -30.54
CA ALA A 51 0.58 10.80 -31.29
C ALA A 51 -0.23 11.01 -32.57
N LYS A 52 -0.76 9.93 -33.14
CA LYS A 52 -1.63 9.98 -34.31
C LYS A 52 -3.10 10.11 -33.92
N LEU A 53 -3.54 9.45 -32.84
CA LEU A 53 -4.91 9.54 -32.35
C LEU A 53 -5.31 10.98 -32.01
N ILE A 54 -4.44 11.74 -31.33
CA ILE A 54 -4.75 13.12 -30.90
C ILE A 54 -5.02 14.07 -32.09
N LEU A 55 -4.51 13.72 -33.28
CA LEU A 55 -4.67 14.51 -34.51
C LEU A 55 -5.96 14.19 -35.27
N ILE A 56 -6.60 13.05 -34.98
CA ILE A 56 -7.76 12.56 -35.73
C ILE A 56 -9.03 12.46 -34.89
N VAL A 57 -8.92 12.59 -33.56
CA VAL A 57 -10.09 12.54 -32.69
C VAL A 57 -10.81 13.90 -32.65
N PRO A 58 -12.11 13.92 -32.36
CA PRO A 58 -12.82 15.16 -32.10
C PRO A 58 -12.20 15.97 -30.96
N GLU A 59 -12.29 17.30 -31.04
CA GLU A 59 -11.65 18.22 -30.08
C GLU A 59 -12.05 17.93 -28.63
N TYR A 60 -13.30 17.57 -28.38
CA TYR A 60 -13.81 17.26 -27.04
C TYR A 60 -13.16 16.02 -26.39
N MET A 61 -12.52 15.14 -27.18
CA MET A 61 -11.81 13.95 -26.68
C MET A 61 -10.33 14.20 -26.41
N ILE A 62 -9.77 15.32 -26.88
CA ILE A 62 -8.34 15.61 -26.77
C ILE A 62 -7.91 15.64 -25.31
N SER A 63 -8.69 16.28 -24.42
CA SER A 63 -8.37 16.37 -22.99
C SER A 63 -8.39 15.00 -22.30
N GLU A 64 -9.33 14.11 -22.66
CA GLU A 64 -9.37 12.75 -22.12
C GLU A 64 -8.13 11.97 -22.59
N ILE A 65 -7.80 12.11 -23.87
CA ILE A 65 -6.58 11.54 -24.42
C ILE A 65 -5.41 12.12 -23.63
N GLU A 66 -5.16 13.43 -23.60
CA GLU A 66 -4.11 14.13 -22.82
C GLU A 66 -3.89 13.52 -21.44
N ASN A 67 -4.97 13.35 -20.69
CA ASN A 67 -4.95 12.71 -19.38
C ASN A 67 -4.32 11.31 -19.41
N TYR A 68 -4.70 10.43 -20.34
CA TYR A 68 -4.06 9.12 -20.46
C TYR A 68 -2.54 9.18 -20.74
N LEU A 69 -1.96 10.24 -21.33
CA LEU A 69 -0.48 10.32 -21.54
C LEU A 69 0.17 10.65 -20.25
N ALA A 70 -0.42 11.62 -19.58
CA ALA A 70 0.13 12.19 -18.39
C ALA A 70 0.13 11.13 -17.28
N ASP A 71 -0.87 10.23 -17.25
CA ASP A 71 -0.83 9.03 -16.40
C ASP A 71 0.28 8.04 -16.77
N ARG A 72 0.80 8.07 -18.01
CA ARG A 72 1.92 7.24 -18.45
C ARG A 72 3.28 7.88 -18.17
N LEU A 73 3.34 9.19 -17.87
CA LEU A 73 4.54 9.79 -17.26
C LEU A 73 4.80 9.22 -15.86
N LEU A 74 3.75 8.79 -15.17
CA LEU A 74 3.80 8.18 -13.84
C LEU A 74 3.73 6.64 -13.89
N ASP A 75 3.91 6.03 -15.07
CA ASP A 75 3.82 4.57 -15.18
C ASP A 75 4.89 3.88 -14.32
N PRO A 76 4.58 2.77 -13.61
CA PRO A 76 5.58 2.04 -12.84
C PRO A 76 6.74 1.51 -13.71
N ASN A 77 6.49 1.24 -14.99
CA ASN A 77 7.50 0.76 -15.90
C ASN A 77 8.25 1.90 -16.61
N GLU A 78 9.57 1.95 -16.43
CA GLU A 78 10.44 2.97 -17.02
C GLU A 78 10.36 3.04 -18.55
N LYS A 79 10.19 1.89 -19.24
CA LYS A 79 10.10 1.87 -20.71
C LYS A 79 8.83 2.55 -21.22
N VAL A 80 7.75 2.50 -20.44
CA VAL A 80 6.50 3.19 -20.75
C VAL A 80 6.66 4.69 -20.49
N ARG A 81 7.28 5.08 -19.37
CA ARG A 81 7.58 6.49 -19.07
C ARG A 81 8.42 7.16 -20.16
N LYS A 82 9.50 6.49 -20.62
CA LYS A 82 10.35 6.99 -21.71
C LYS A 82 9.58 7.15 -23.02
N ALA A 83 8.71 6.18 -23.35
CA ALA A 83 7.86 6.29 -24.53
C ALA A 83 6.87 7.46 -24.41
N ALA A 84 6.32 7.70 -23.22
CA ALA A 84 5.40 8.81 -22.98
C ALA A 84 6.09 10.16 -23.14
N VAL A 85 7.28 10.34 -22.56
CA VAL A 85 8.07 11.57 -22.73
C VAL A 85 8.38 11.82 -24.21
N SER A 86 8.87 10.81 -24.94
CA SER A 86 9.14 10.93 -26.37
C SER A 86 7.88 11.37 -27.14
N CYS A 87 6.75 10.73 -26.88
CA CYS A 87 5.48 11.05 -27.52
C CYS A 87 5.02 12.48 -27.22
N ILE A 88 5.18 12.96 -25.99
CA ILE A 88 4.86 14.36 -25.64
C ILE A 88 5.75 15.30 -26.42
N CYS A 89 7.07 15.07 -26.42
CA CYS A 89 8.01 15.93 -27.16
C CYS A 89 7.67 15.98 -28.65
N ASP A 90 7.35 14.84 -29.27
CA ASP A 90 6.99 14.77 -30.69
C ASP A 90 5.72 15.58 -31.00
N ILE A 91 4.69 15.47 -30.16
CA ILE A 91 3.43 16.22 -30.33
C ILE A 91 3.67 17.70 -30.03
N SER A 92 4.32 18.06 -28.92
CA SER A 92 4.61 19.46 -28.57
C SER A 92 5.45 20.17 -29.62
N TYR A 93 6.35 19.46 -30.31
CA TYR A 93 7.13 20.02 -31.41
C TYR A 93 6.28 20.22 -32.67
N SER A 94 5.39 19.27 -32.99
CA SER A 94 4.67 19.26 -34.26
C SER A 94 3.32 19.98 -34.23
N HIS A 95 2.64 19.94 -33.08
CA HIS A 95 1.26 20.40 -32.83
C HIS A 95 1.15 20.91 -31.38
N PRO A 96 1.84 22.01 -31.01
CA PRO A 96 1.88 22.51 -29.63
C PRO A 96 0.50 22.84 -29.05
N GLU A 97 -0.48 23.18 -29.88
CA GLU A 97 -1.86 23.47 -29.49
C GLU A 97 -2.64 22.24 -28.99
N LYS A 98 -2.11 21.03 -29.24
CA LYS A 98 -2.74 19.75 -28.86
C LYS A 98 -2.20 19.18 -27.53
N ILE A 99 -1.33 19.92 -26.83
CA ILE A 99 -0.85 19.55 -25.50
C ILE A 99 -1.00 20.73 -24.53
N SER A 100 -1.82 20.54 -23.50
CA SER A 100 -1.85 21.43 -22.34
C SER A 100 -0.69 21.13 -21.38
N ILE A 101 0.20 22.12 -21.22
CA ILE A 101 1.32 22.06 -20.26
C ILE A 101 0.79 22.00 -18.81
N GLU A 102 -0.35 22.62 -18.53
CA GLU A 102 -0.97 22.64 -17.20
C GLU A 102 -1.36 21.23 -16.76
N VAL A 103 -1.98 20.45 -17.63
CA VAL A 103 -2.36 19.04 -17.35
C VAL A 103 -1.14 18.18 -17.02
N LEU A 104 0.01 18.44 -17.65
CA LEU A 104 1.26 17.73 -17.37
C LEU A 104 1.87 18.14 -16.02
N ARG A 105 1.80 19.43 -15.67
CA ARG A 105 2.32 19.96 -14.41
C ARG A 105 1.47 19.48 -13.23
N ASP A 106 0.16 19.66 -13.30
CA ASP A 106 -0.78 19.36 -12.23
C ASP A 106 -0.71 17.89 -11.80
N LYS A 107 -0.56 16.97 -12.75
CA LYS A 107 -0.41 15.55 -12.43
C LYS A 107 0.87 15.22 -11.69
N ASN A 108 1.97 15.89 -12.01
CA ASN A 108 3.23 15.69 -11.31
C ASN A 108 3.14 16.24 -9.87
N GLU A 109 2.56 17.43 -9.70
CA GLU A 109 2.38 18.05 -8.38
C GLU A 109 1.45 17.21 -7.48
N ASN A 110 0.29 16.80 -8.00
CA ASN A 110 -0.66 15.94 -7.28
C ASN A 110 -0.03 14.61 -6.85
N GLN A 111 0.79 14.00 -7.71
CA GLN A 111 1.48 12.75 -7.38
C GLN A 111 2.50 12.94 -6.24
N GLN A 112 3.25 14.04 -6.25
CA GLN A 112 4.21 14.35 -5.19
C GLN A 112 3.51 14.60 -3.85
N GLU A 113 2.36 15.27 -3.88
CA GLU A 113 1.54 15.49 -2.69
C GLU A 113 1.00 14.17 -2.13
N GLN A 114 0.42 13.31 -2.98
CA GLN A 114 -0.04 11.97 -2.58
C GLN A 114 1.10 11.10 -2.03
N GLU A 115 2.30 11.17 -2.59
CA GLU A 115 3.46 10.46 -2.06
C GLU A 115 3.89 10.96 -0.68
N LYS A 116 3.83 12.27 -0.43
CA LYS A 116 4.11 12.85 0.89
C LYS A 116 3.10 12.37 1.92
N GLU A 117 1.81 12.44 1.59
CA GLU A 117 0.72 11.97 2.47
C GLU A 117 0.88 10.46 2.77
N ASN A 118 1.15 9.65 1.74
CA ASN A 118 1.39 8.22 1.92
C ASN A 118 2.58 7.92 2.84
N ARG A 119 3.67 8.70 2.74
CA ARG A 119 4.84 8.55 3.64
C ARG A 119 4.50 8.92 5.07
N GLU A 120 3.68 9.95 5.29
CA GLU A 120 3.24 10.37 6.61
C GLU A 120 2.33 9.31 7.26
N LEU A 121 1.35 8.79 6.53
CA LEU A 121 0.48 7.71 6.98
C LEU A 121 1.28 6.46 7.37
N GLN A 122 2.31 6.09 6.58
CA GLN A 122 3.20 4.98 6.91
C GLN A 122 3.99 5.22 8.21
N LEU A 123 4.43 6.46 8.46
CA LEU A 123 5.14 6.81 9.69
C LEU A 123 4.22 6.70 10.92
N ILE A 124 2.99 7.20 10.80
CA ILE A 124 1.96 7.09 11.85
C ILE A 124 1.67 5.62 12.17
N ALA A 125 1.45 4.80 11.15
CA ALA A 125 1.18 3.37 11.31
C ALA A 125 2.35 2.63 11.98
N LYS A 126 3.61 2.97 11.64
CA LYS A 126 4.79 2.41 12.31
C LYS A 126 4.85 2.79 13.79
N LYS A 127 4.61 4.07 14.12
CA LYS A 127 4.59 4.56 15.52
C LYS A 127 3.49 3.87 16.34
N GLN A 128 2.30 3.66 15.77
CA GLN A 128 1.20 2.96 16.44
C GLN A 128 1.57 1.51 16.75
N LYS A 129 2.09 0.77 15.75
CA LYS A 129 2.56 -0.61 15.95
C LYS A 129 3.65 -0.72 17.02
N GLN A 130 4.55 0.26 17.11
CA GLN A 130 5.59 0.27 18.13
C GLN A 130 5.01 0.50 19.53
N LYS A 131 4.07 1.44 19.68
CA LYS A 131 3.36 1.68 20.95
C LYS A 131 2.57 0.46 21.41
N GLU A 132 1.95 -0.28 20.50
CA GLU A 132 1.24 -1.52 20.82
C GLU A 132 2.18 -2.60 21.35
N LYS A 133 3.32 -2.80 20.68
CA LYS A 133 4.38 -3.73 21.13
C LYS A 133 4.94 -3.35 22.51
N GLU A 134 5.12 -2.07 22.77
CA GLU A 134 5.57 -1.58 24.09
C GLU A 134 4.53 -1.86 25.18
N LYS A 135 3.25 -1.59 24.90
CA LYS A 135 2.14 -1.92 25.83
C LYS A 135 2.02 -3.41 26.10
N GLU A 136 2.23 -4.27 25.10
CA GLU A 136 2.24 -5.74 25.30
C GLU A 136 3.39 -6.17 26.22
N LYS A 137 4.60 -5.66 25.98
CA LYS A 137 5.77 -5.93 26.83
C LYS A 137 5.56 -5.47 28.27
N GLU A 138 4.91 -4.32 28.49
CA GLU A 138 4.58 -3.85 29.84
C GLU A 138 3.58 -4.78 30.53
N LYS A 139 2.51 -5.19 29.82
CA LYS A 139 1.53 -6.15 30.36
C LYS A 139 2.16 -7.50 30.71
N GLU A 140 3.11 -7.99 29.92
CA GLU A 140 3.85 -9.22 30.25
C GLU A 140 4.71 -9.07 31.51
N LYS A 141 5.46 -7.97 31.62
CA LYS A 141 6.27 -7.66 32.81
C LYS A 141 5.42 -7.55 34.07
N GLU A 142 4.22 -6.97 33.99
CA GLU A 142 3.28 -6.91 35.13
C GLU A 142 2.77 -8.30 35.53
N LYS A 143 2.38 -9.13 34.57
CA LYS A 143 1.95 -10.52 34.83
C LYS A 143 3.06 -11.35 35.48
N GLU A 144 4.31 -11.20 35.07
CA GLU A 144 5.45 -11.87 35.71
C GLU A 144 5.68 -11.39 37.15
N LYS A 145 5.61 -10.08 37.40
CA LYS A 145 5.73 -9.51 38.75
C LYS A 145 4.62 -10.01 39.68
N GLU A 146 3.39 -10.13 39.20
CA GLU A 146 2.28 -10.70 39.98
C GLU A 146 2.48 -12.18 40.29
N LYS A 147 2.92 -12.99 39.31
CA LYS A 147 3.22 -14.41 39.51
C LYS A 147 4.34 -14.59 40.54
N GLY A 148 5.41 -13.79 40.46
CA GLY A 148 6.51 -13.81 41.44
C GLY A 148 6.06 -13.44 42.86
N LYS A 149 5.18 -12.42 43.01
CA LYS A 149 4.62 -12.06 44.31
C LYS A 149 3.73 -13.17 44.90
N LYS A 150 2.91 -13.83 44.07
CA LYS A 150 2.07 -14.97 44.50
C LYS A 150 2.91 -16.19 44.91
N GLY A 151 4.02 -16.46 44.21
CA GLY A 151 4.99 -17.49 44.59
C GLY A 151 5.57 -17.25 45.98
N ARG A 152 6.19 -16.08 46.20
CA ARG A 152 6.78 -15.73 47.51
C ARG A 152 5.80 -15.78 48.68
N ARG A 153 4.52 -15.41 48.47
CA ARG A 153 3.49 -15.51 49.52
C ARG A 153 3.16 -16.96 49.88
N LYS A 154 3.12 -17.86 48.89
CA LYS A 154 2.92 -19.30 49.14
C LYS A 154 4.10 -19.92 49.87
N ASP A 155 5.32 -19.53 49.51
CA ASP A 155 6.53 -20.04 50.16
C ASP A 155 6.59 -19.60 51.62
N LYS A 156 6.29 -18.32 51.91
CA LYS A 156 6.20 -17.79 53.28
C LYS A 156 5.12 -18.47 54.12
N ALA A 157 3.95 -18.71 53.55
CA ALA A 157 2.86 -19.40 54.25
C ALA A 157 3.24 -20.85 54.61
N LYS A 158 3.98 -21.54 53.74
CA LYS A 158 4.49 -22.89 54.02
C LYS A 158 5.55 -22.90 55.10
N GLU A 159 6.45 -21.92 55.12
CA GLU A 159 7.44 -21.77 56.22
C GLU A 159 6.75 -21.55 57.56
N GLU A 160 5.79 -20.63 57.63
CA GLU A 160 5.03 -20.35 58.86
C GLU A 160 4.22 -21.56 59.34
N GLU A 161 3.69 -22.38 58.43
CA GLU A 161 2.94 -23.60 58.75
C GLU A 161 3.87 -24.72 59.27
N GLN A 162 5.07 -24.84 58.71
CA GLN A 162 6.09 -25.77 59.21
C GLN A 162 6.59 -25.37 60.60
N GLU A 163 6.74 -24.07 60.87
CA GLU A 163 7.19 -23.57 62.17
C GLU A 163 6.13 -23.83 63.26
N LYS A 164 4.85 -23.58 62.97
CA LYS A 164 3.73 -23.89 63.87
C LYS A 164 3.59 -25.38 64.18
N ASN A 165 3.81 -26.24 63.20
CA ASN A 165 3.77 -27.69 63.42
C ASN A 165 4.93 -28.17 64.32
N LYS A 166 6.13 -27.61 64.15
CA LYS A 166 7.27 -27.90 65.06
C LYS A 166 7.02 -27.45 66.49
N ASP A 167 6.37 -26.30 66.67
CA ASP A 167 6.04 -25.80 68.00
C ASP A 167 4.97 -26.66 68.68
N LYS A 168 3.96 -27.13 67.94
CA LYS A 168 2.98 -28.11 68.45
C LYS A 168 3.60 -29.44 68.83
N GLU A 169 4.49 -29.99 68.00
CA GLU A 169 5.19 -31.24 68.32
C GLU A 169 5.99 -31.10 69.63
N LYS A 170 6.64 -29.96 69.87
CA LYS A 170 7.36 -29.70 71.12
C LYS A 170 6.44 -29.55 72.34
N GLU A 171 5.27 -28.93 72.19
CA GLU A 171 4.27 -28.84 73.26
C GLU A 171 3.73 -30.24 73.62
N GLU A 172 3.39 -31.06 72.63
CA GLU A 172 2.93 -32.43 72.85
C GLU A 172 4.01 -33.31 73.50
N GLU A 173 5.28 -33.12 73.13
CA GLU A 173 6.41 -33.83 73.76
C GLU A 173 6.57 -33.43 75.25
N GLN A 174 6.44 -32.13 75.57
CA GLN A 174 6.49 -31.64 76.95
C GLN A 174 5.30 -32.10 77.78
N GLU A 175 4.10 -32.15 77.20
CA GLU A 175 2.89 -32.63 77.87
C GLU A 175 2.95 -34.15 78.12
N GLY A 176 3.50 -34.90 77.17
CA GLY A 176 3.82 -36.32 77.32
C GLY A 176 4.82 -36.60 78.44
N TYR A 177 5.82 -35.74 78.63
CA TYR A 177 6.74 -35.82 79.76
C TYR A 177 6.07 -35.52 81.10
N ARG A 178 5.17 -34.52 81.17
CA ARG A 178 4.43 -34.20 82.41
C ARG A 178 3.49 -35.33 82.84
N ARG A 179 2.82 -35.99 81.89
CA ARG A 179 1.93 -37.13 82.18
C ARG A 179 2.66 -38.39 82.69
N LYS A 180 3.98 -38.50 82.48
CA LYS A 180 4.80 -39.61 82.99
C LYS A 180 5.35 -39.39 84.41
N MET A 181 5.17 -38.20 85.00
CA MET A 181 5.66 -37.85 86.35
C MET A 181 4.56 -37.76 87.42
N VAL A 182 3.34 -38.19 87.09
CA VAL A 182 2.19 -38.33 88.02
C VAL A 182 1.80 -39.80 88.06
#